data_AF-A0A2S9MYZ1-F1
#
_entry.id   AF-A0A2S9MYZ1-F1
#
_cell.length_a   1.000
_cell.length_b   1.000
_cell.length_c   1.000
_cell.angle_alpha   90.00
_cell.angle_beta   90.00
_cell.angle_gamma   90.00
#
_symmetry.space_group_name_H-M   'P 1'
#
loop_
_entity.id
_entity.type
_entity.pdbx_description
1 polymer ?
#
loop_
_entity_poly.entity_id
_entity_poly.type
_entity_poly.pdbx_seq_one_letter_code
_entity_poly.pdbx_strand_id
1 'polypeptide(L)'
;MTLDLSAAKRLALEYLAEQQAQPGGVPCAIVDSRVVEDNEGWYFAYQSVEFLTTGDINASLVGNWPVFVSRDGLRVGPRRPDKLR
;
A
#
# COMPACT_ATOMS: atom_id res chain seq x y z
N MET A 1 2.46 -14.97 15.74
CA MET A 1 2.72 -15.48 14.38
C MET A 1 3.35 -14.36 13.61
N THR A 2 4.57 -14.53 13.10
CA THR A 2 5.22 -13.53 12.27
C THR A 2 4.70 -13.72 10.85
N LEU A 3 4.09 -12.69 10.27
CA LEU A 3 3.68 -12.73 8.85
C LEU A 3 4.91 -12.96 7.96
N ASP A 4 4.69 -13.53 6.78
CA ASP A 4 5.65 -13.48 5.68
C ASP A 4 5.27 -12.36 4.69
N LEU A 5 6.17 -12.08 3.73
CA LEU A 5 5.94 -11.04 2.72
C LEU A 5 4.67 -11.29 1.91
N SER A 6 4.36 -12.54 1.57
CA SER A 6 3.18 -12.91 0.78
C SER A 6 1.88 -12.60 1.52
N ALA A 7 1.82 -12.94 2.80
CA ALA A 7 0.69 -12.65 3.67
C ALA A 7 0.56 -11.14 3.94
N ALA A 8 1.68 -10.44 4.15
CA ALA A 8 1.69 -8.99 4.31
C ALA A 8 1.20 -8.26 3.03
N LYS A 9 1.65 -8.70 1.85
CA LYS A 9 1.18 -8.16 0.56
C LYS A 9 -0.32 -8.36 0.38
N ARG A 10 -0.87 -9.50 0.81
CA ARG A 10 -2.32 -9.74 0.77
C ARG A 10 -3.08 -8.74 1.62
N LEU A 11 -2.62 -8.47 2.84
CA LEU A 11 -3.23 -7.47 3.72
C LEU A 11 -3.17 -6.06 3.12
N ALA A 12 -2.07 -5.71 2.46
CA ALA A 12 -1.96 -4.44 1.74
C ALA A 12 -2.93 -4.34 0.55
N LEU A 13 -3.09 -5.42 -0.21
CA LEU A 13 -4.07 -5.48 -1.31
C LEU A 13 -5.51 -5.39 -0.81
N GLU A 14 -5.84 -6.04 0.31
CA GLU A 14 -7.15 -5.91 0.95
C GLU A 14 -7.43 -4.46 1.36
N TYR A 15 -6.46 -3.80 2.00
CA TYR A 15 -6.58 -2.38 2.35
C TYR A 15 -6.84 -1.51 1.12
N LEU A 16 -6.08 -1.70 0.03
CA LEU A 16 -6.29 -0.94 -1.21
C LEU A 16 -7.67 -1.22 -1.83
N ALA A 17 -8.12 -2.48 -1.81
CA ALA A 17 -9.46 -2.83 -2.29
C ALA A 17 -10.56 -2.12 -1.49
N GLU A 18 -10.40 -2.00 -0.17
CA GLU A 18 -11.33 -1.24 0.70
C GLU A 18 -11.36 0.25 0.33
N GLN A 19 -10.19 0.86 0.06
CA GLN A 19 -10.11 2.27 -0.38
C GLN A 19 -10.72 2.46 -1.77
N GLN A 20 -10.47 1.54 -2.69
CA GLN A 20 -10.98 1.55 -4.06
C GLN A 20 -12.50 1.43 -4.13
N ALA A 21 -13.13 0.77 -3.15
CA ALA A 21 -14.57 0.62 -3.07
C ALA A 21 -15.30 1.89 -2.57
N GLN A 22 -14.57 2.88 -2.04
CA GLN A 22 -15.16 4.13 -1.57
C GLN A 22 -15.58 5.04 -2.75
N PRO A 23 -16.54 5.97 -2.55
CA PRO A 23 -16.87 6.99 -3.55
C PRO A 23 -15.63 7.80 -3.96
N GLY A 24 -15.34 7.86 -5.26
CA GLY A 24 -14.13 8.50 -5.78
C GLY A 24 -12.86 7.63 -5.69
N GLY A 25 -12.99 6.36 -5.31
CA GLY A 25 -11.90 5.39 -5.36
C GLY A 25 -11.38 5.20 -6.78
N VAL A 26 -10.06 5.13 -6.91
CA VAL A 26 -9.36 4.93 -8.18
C VAL A 26 -8.69 3.56 -8.17
N PRO A 27 -8.79 2.74 -9.23
CA PRO A 27 -8.08 1.48 -9.32
C PRO A 27 -6.58 1.65 -9.08
N CYS A 28 -6.03 0.94 -8.10
CA CYS A 28 -4.63 1.02 -7.71
C CYS A 28 -3.96 -0.35 -7.81
N ALA A 29 -2.63 -0.34 -7.97
CA ALA A 29 -1.80 -1.52 -7.86
C ALA A 29 -0.56 -1.22 -7.02
N ILE A 30 -0.08 -2.25 -6.31
CA ILE A 30 1.20 -2.20 -5.61
C ILE A 30 2.33 -2.17 -6.64
N VAL A 31 3.30 -1.29 -6.44
CA VAL A 31 4.52 -1.22 -7.24
C VAL A 31 5.56 -2.14 -6.61
N ASP A 32 5.57 -3.40 -7.04
CA ASP A 32 6.37 -4.48 -6.41
C ASP A 32 7.87 -4.16 -6.32
N SER A 33 8.43 -3.47 -7.30
CA SER A 33 9.84 -3.06 -7.30
C SER A 33 10.19 -2.00 -6.25
N ARG A 34 9.19 -1.47 -5.52
CA ARG A 34 9.33 -0.43 -4.51
C ARG A 34 8.90 -0.89 -3.12
N VAL A 35 8.69 -2.19 -2.91
CA VAL A 35 8.41 -2.74 -1.58
C VAL A 35 9.66 -2.60 -0.71
N VAL A 36 9.49 -2.04 0.48
CA VAL A 36 10.56 -1.88 1.47
C VAL A 36 10.21 -2.70 2.70
N GLU A 37 11.16 -3.50 3.18
CA GLU A 37 11.04 -4.26 4.42
C GLU A 37 11.93 -3.64 5.50
N ASP A 38 11.41 -3.54 6.72
CA ASP A 38 12.18 -3.18 7.91
C ASP A 38 11.86 -4.14 9.09
N ASN A 39 12.39 -3.83 10.26
CA ASN A 39 12.20 -4.66 11.45
C ASN A 39 10.73 -4.68 11.94
N GLU A 40 9.95 -3.64 11.65
CA GLU A 40 8.58 -3.48 12.11
C GLU A 40 7.56 -4.05 11.11
N GLY A 41 7.91 -4.15 9.82
CA GLY A 41 7.03 -4.70 8.79
C GLY A 41 7.46 -4.39 7.36
N TRP A 42 6.46 -4.12 6.51
CA TRP A 42 6.64 -3.84 5.09
C TRP A 42 5.87 -2.59 4.68
N TYR A 43 6.48 -1.82 3.79
CA TYR A 43 5.86 -0.69 3.10
C TYR A 43 5.59 -1.06 1.65
N PHE A 44 4.32 -1.01 1.27
CA PHE A 44 3.84 -1.31 -0.08
C PHE A 44 3.48 0.00 -0.78
N ALA A 45 4.43 0.53 -1.57
CA ALA A 45 4.14 1.64 -2.46
C ALA A 45 3.09 1.21 -3.49
N TYR A 46 2.17 2.11 -3.83
CA TYR A 46 1.11 1.85 -4.79
C TYR A 46 0.88 3.07 -5.67
N GLN A 47 0.25 2.85 -6.81
CA GLN A 47 -0.06 3.88 -7.77
C GLN A 47 -1.33 3.51 -8.54
N SER A 48 -1.99 4.48 -9.19
CA SER A 48 -3.14 4.20 -10.04
C SER A 48 -2.74 3.27 -11.19
N VAL A 49 -3.64 2.35 -11.54
CA VAL A 49 -3.42 1.42 -12.66
C VAL A 49 -3.30 2.20 -13.97
N GLU A 50 -4.08 3.28 -14.12
CA GLU A 50 -4.06 4.13 -15.30
C GLU A 50 -2.68 4.76 -15.50
N PHE A 51 -2.11 5.42 -14.49
CA PHE A 51 -0.76 6.00 -14.59
C PHE A 51 0.30 4.94 -14.90
N LEU A 52 0.23 3.78 -14.24
CA LEU A 52 1.20 2.69 -14.48
C LEU A 52 1.13 2.14 -15.91
N THR A 53 -0.03 2.19 -16.55
CA THR A 53 -0.26 1.65 -17.89
C THR A 53 0.01 2.68 -18.98
N THR A 54 -0.40 3.94 -18.77
CA THR A 54 -0.41 4.97 -19.81
C THR A 54 0.74 5.96 -19.66
N GLY A 55 1.28 6.13 -18.45
CA GLY A 55 2.21 7.20 -18.11
C GLY A 55 1.57 8.59 -18.04
N ASP A 56 0.23 8.72 -18.12
CA ASP A 56 -0.44 10.01 -17.99
C ASP A 56 -0.31 10.55 -16.56
N ILE A 57 0.48 11.61 -16.41
CA ILE A 57 0.75 12.23 -15.12
C ILE A 57 -0.52 12.72 -14.41
N ASN A 58 -1.58 13.07 -15.15
CA ASN A 58 -2.85 13.50 -14.54
C ASN A 58 -3.56 12.37 -13.80
N ALA A 59 -3.28 11.12 -14.18
CA ALA A 59 -3.78 9.94 -13.48
C ALA A 59 -2.90 9.56 -12.27
N SER A 60 -1.79 10.24 -12.01
CA SER A 60 -0.91 9.90 -10.91
C SER A 60 -1.51 10.28 -9.54
N LEU A 61 -1.40 9.34 -8.60
CA LEU A 61 -1.58 9.59 -7.18
C LEU A 61 -0.32 10.28 -6.68
N VAL A 62 -0.48 11.54 -6.30
CA VAL A 62 0.57 12.38 -5.74
C VAL A 62 0.35 12.51 -4.24
N GLY A 63 1.43 12.35 -3.46
CA GLY A 63 1.39 12.49 -2.00
C GLY A 63 0.79 11.29 -1.25
N ASN A 64 0.51 10.18 -1.95
CA ASN A 64 0.08 8.96 -1.28
C ASN A 64 1.25 8.33 -0.51
N TRP A 65 1.02 8.03 0.76
CA TRP A 65 1.97 7.27 1.57
C TRP A 65 1.81 5.77 1.29
N PRO A 66 2.89 4.97 1.26
CA PRO A 66 2.81 3.52 1.14
C PRO A 66 1.89 2.89 2.19
N VAL A 67 1.25 1.77 1.86
CA VAL A 67 0.53 0.98 2.88
C VAL A 67 1.58 0.29 3.74
N PHE A 68 1.57 0.56 5.04
CA PHE A 68 2.40 -0.19 5.99
C PHE A 68 1.63 -1.41 6.50
N VAL A 69 2.29 -2.57 6.54
CA VAL A 69 1.78 -3.78 7.20
C VAL A 69 2.83 -4.24 8.20
N SER A 70 2.47 -4.30 9.47
CA SER A 70 3.35 -4.77 10.53
C SER A 70 3.54 -6.28 10.51
N ARG A 71 4.56 -6.77 11.25
CA ARG A 71 4.80 -8.21 11.43
C ARG A 71 3.65 -8.97 12.11
N ASP A 72 2.80 -8.28 12.86
CA ASP A 72 1.62 -8.82 13.56
C ASP A 72 0.29 -8.61 12.82
N GLY A 73 0.31 -7.94 11.67
CA GLY A 73 -0.83 -7.84 10.75
C GLY A 73 -1.67 -6.57 10.85
N LEU A 74 -1.26 -5.59 11.67
CA LEU A 74 -1.78 -4.23 11.59
C LEU A 74 -1.44 -3.62 10.23
N ARG A 75 -2.45 -3.08 9.54
CA ARG A 75 -2.28 -2.36 8.27
C ARG A 75 -2.68 -0.89 8.41
N VAL A 76 -1.81 0.02 7.97
CA VAL A 76 -2.00 1.47 8.13
C VAL A 76 -1.66 2.20 6.83
N GLY A 77 -2.52 3.13 6.46
CA GLY A 77 -2.31 4.13 5.41
C GLY A 77 -3.31 5.28 5.59
N PRO A 78 -3.10 6.43 4.91
CA PRO A 78 -1.91 6.87 4.19
C PRO A 78 -1.00 7.70 5.13
N ARG A 79 -0.71 7.21 6.33
CA ARG A 79 0.20 7.88 7.27
C ARG A 79 1.24 6.92 7.80
N ARG A 80 2.39 7.46 8.20
CA ARG A 80 3.35 6.71 8.99
C ARG A 80 2.66 6.25 10.28
N PRO A 81 2.74 4.96 10.66
CA PRO A 81 2.30 4.53 11.97
C PRO A 81 2.98 5.40 13.04
N ASP A 82 2.24 5.87 14.03
CA ASP A 82 2.87 6.39 15.24
C ASP A 82 3.76 5.27 15.77
N LYS A 83 5.00 5.57 16.21
CA LYS A 83 5.92 4.55 16.72
C LYS A 83 5.14 3.61 17.64
N LEU A 84 5.06 2.33 17.27
CA LEU A 84 4.49 1.29 18.11
C LEU A 84 5.28 1.34 19.42
N ARG A 85 4.70 1.94 20.45
CA ARG A 85 5.33 2.12 21.77
C ARG A 85 5.31 0.81 22.53
#